data_AF-A0A2A2JVP0-F1
#
_entry.id   AF-A0A2A2JVP0-F1
#
_cell.length_a   1.000
_cell.length_b   1.000
_cell.length_c   1.000
_cell.angle_alpha   90.00
_cell.angle_beta   90.00
_cell.angle_gamma   90.00
#
_symmetry.space_group_name_H-M   'P 1'
#
loop_
_entity.id
_entity.type
_entity.pdbx_description
1 polymer ?
#
loop_
_entity_poly.entity_id
_entity_poly.type
_entity_poly.pdbx_seq_one_letter_code
_entity_poly.pdbx_strand_id
1 'polypeptide(L)'
;MNLALVRQLSNPVWRAWKPSCSTSNSNLIRTFSNAVKTEQTEINPKLHRGPGERDITNMDLIEERIRQSQKSRELKIGDQIVHWNYRSEIVDARDLNKDHRFIWIGYFFLIIIGFGAFVVVKSQVVNNRREDMLKRRELKKQLLEQQEKLKTAAQVEQNVQAN
;
A
#
# COMPACT_ATOMS: atom_id res chain seq x y z
N MET A 1 -27.21 38.50 -20.44
CA MET A 1 -26.17 38.92 -19.48
C MET A 1 -26.59 38.49 -18.08
N ASN A 2 -25.87 37.55 -17.47
CA ASN A 2 -25.52 37.52 -16.03
C ASN A 2 -24.85 36.19 -15.70
N LEU A 3 -23.55 36.14 -16.00
CA LEU A 3 -22.67 34.97 -15.84
C LEU A 3 -21.97 34.94 -14.47
N ALA A 4 -22.54 35.61 -13.46
CA ALA A 4 -21.87 35.87 -12.18
C ALA A 4 -22.32 34.98 -11.00
N LEU A 5 -23.33 34.11 -11.16
CA LEU A 5 -24.00 33.46 -10.02
C LEU A 5 -23.87 31.93 -9.93
N VAL A 6 -22.96 31.31 -10.69
CA VAL A 6 -22.77 29.83 -10.71
C VAL A 6 -21.36 29.41 -10.27
N ARG A 7 -20.62 30.26 -9.56
CA ARG A 7 -19.25 29.96 -9.07
C ARG A 7 -19.14 29.72 -7.56
N GLN A 8 -20.25 29.49 -6.86
CA GLN A 8 -20.26 29.45 -5.39
C GLN A 8 -20.44 28.06 -4.75
N LEU A 9 -20.36 26.97 -5.53
CA LEU A 9 -20.54 25.60 -4.98
C LEU A 9 -19.38 24.62 -5.28
N SER A 10 -18.19 25.11 -5.66
CA SER A 10 -17.01 24.26 -5.82
C SER A 10 -15.85 24.72 -4.91
N ASN A 11 -15.98 24.47 -3.60
CA ASN A 11 -14.85 24.58 -2.67
C ASN A 11 -14.55 23.20 -2.06
N PRO A 12 -13.49 22.49 -2.48
CA PRO A 12 -13.05 21.27 -1.83
C PRO A 12 -12.32 21.58 -0.51
N VAL A 13 -12.88 21.10 0.60
CA VAL A 13 -12.46 21.28 2.02
C VAL A 13 -11.21 20.45 2.40
N TRP A 14 -10.18 20.38 1.56
CA TRP A 14 -9.02 19.50 1.84
C TRP A 14 -7.63 20.11 1.61
N ARG A 15 -7.44 21.42 1.80
CA ARG A 15 -6.08 21.98 1.91
C ARG A 15 -5.96 22.94 3.08
N ALA A 16 -5.06 22.55 4.00
CA ALA A 16 -4.19 23.38 4.83
C ALA A 16 -4.24 23.02 6.32
N TRP A 17 -3.72 21.84 6.67
CA TRP A 17 -3.03 21.68 7.94
C TRP A 17 -1.54 21.88 7.68
N LYS A 18 -1.08 23.13 7.81
CA LYS A 18 0.35 23.42 8.03
C LYS A 18 0.52 23.67 9.52
N PRO A 19 1.31 22.90 10.27
CA PRO A 19 1.65 23.30 11.62
C PRO A 19 2.50 24.57 11.55
N SER A 20 1.93 25.65 12.05
CA SER A 20 2.64 26.87 12.39
C SER A 20 3.56 26.57 13.57
N CYS A 21 4.87 26.61 13.33
CA CYS A 21 5.86 26.70 14.40
C CYS A 21 6.69 27.96 14.16
N SER A 22 6.17 29.05 14.74
CA SER A 22 6.88 30.17 15.37
C SER A 22 8.26 30.55 14.80
N THR A 23 8.25 31.61 14.01
CA THR A 23 9.40 32.51 13.85
C THR A 23 9.68 33.19 15.20
N SER A 24 10.77 32.81 15.87
CA SER A 24 11.33 33.59 16.99
C SER A 24 12.81 33.87 16.73
N ASN A 25 13.05 35.10 16.30
CA ASN A 25 14.27 35.91 16.40
C ASN A 25 15.57 35.20 16.86
N SER A 26 16.45 34.95 15.89
CA SER A 26 17.85 34.57 16.08
C SER A 26 18.73 35.76 16.52
N ASN A 27 18.45 36.38 17.67
CA ASN A 27 19.33 37.41 18.27
C ASN A 27 19.21 37.52 19.81
N LEU A 28 19.01 36.39 20.50
CA LEU A 28 19.10 36.33 21.97
C LEU A 28 19.91 35.10 22.41
N ILE A 29 21.19 35.09 22.05
CA ILE A 29 22.24 34.43 22.85
C ILE A 29 22.87 35.59 23.64
N ARG A 30 22.22 36.05 24.71
CA ARG A 30 22.67 35.75 26.08
C ARG A 30 24.09 35.18 26.09
N THR A 31 25.03 36.07 26.36
CA THR A 31 26.18 35.83 27.21
C THR A 31 25.75 35.04 28.45
N PHE A 32 25.69 33.72 28.34
CA PHE A 32 26.04 32.87 29.46
C PHE A 32 27.52 32.59 29.31
N SER A 33 28.27 33.45 29.99
CA SER A 33 29.60 33.16 30.53
C SER A 33 29.81 31.66 30.67
N ASN A 34 30.94 31.20 30.15
CA ASN A 34 31.61 29.94 30.43
C ASN A 34 31.24 29.33 31.79
N ALA A 35 30.07 28.69 31.88
CA ALA A 35 29.86 27.61 32.81
C ALA A 35 30.49 26.43 32.09
N VAL A 36 31.81 26.32 32.24
CA VAL A 36 32.51 25.05 32.19
C VAL A 36 31.77 24.18 33.20
N LYS A 37 30.67 23.56 32.77
CA LYS A 37 30.23 22.32 33.34
C LYS A 37 31.32 21.38 32.87
N THR A 38 32.39 21.28 33.66
CA THR A 38 33.06 20.01 33.85
C THR A 38 31.97 19.05 34.29
N GLU A 39 31.20 18.57 33.32
CA GLU A 39 30.67 17.24 33.34
C GLU A 39 31.95 16.42 33.40
N GLN A 40 32.39 16.18 34.64
CA GLN A 40 33.44 15.24 34.94
C GLN A 40 32.99 14.00 34.17
N THR A 41 33.63 13.72 33.04
CA THR A 41 33.69 12.36 32.52
C THR A 41 34.18 11.59 33.72
N GLU A 42 33.25 10.92 34.41
CA GLU A 42 33.53 10.04 35.53
C GLU A 42 34.46 8.99 34.94
N ILE A 43 35.76 9.23 35.08
CA ILE A 43 36.81 8.39 34.51
C ILE A 43 36.64 7.07 35.25
N ASN A 44 36.07 6.06 34.57
CA ASN A 44 35.77 4.80 35.21
C ASN A 44 37.09 4.23 35.76
N PRO A 45 37.22 4.06 37.10
CA PRO A 45 38.48 3.68 37.72
C PRO A 45 38.94 2.28 37.28
N LYS A 46 38.06 1.49 36.66
CA LYS A 46 38.39 0.17 36.08
C LYS A 46 39.17 0.24 34.76
N LEU A 47 39.28 1.43 34.15
CA LEU A 47 40.07 1.68 32.94
C LEU A 47 41.47 2.24 33.25
N HIS A 48 41.79 2.52 34.51
CA HIS A 48 43.13 2.91 34.95
C HIS A 48 43.64 1.86 35.93
N ARG A 49 44.85 1.33 35.71
CA ARG A 49 45.34 0.19 36.50
C ARG A 49 46.55 0.54 37.33
N GLY A 50 46.67 -0.17 38.45
CA GLY A 50 47.90 -0.27 39.22
C GLY A 50 48.90 -1.24 38.58
N PRO A 51 50.14 -1.30 39.08
CA PRO A 51 51.29 -1.94 38.44
C PRO A 51 51.27 -3.48 38.33
N GLY A 52 50.13 -4.16 38.50
CA GLY A 52 50.05 -5.63 38.55
C GLY A 52 48.78 -6.25 37.94
N GLU A 53 48.08 -5.54 37.07
CA GLU A 53 46.76 -5.96 36.60
C GLU A 53 46.73 -6.10 35.05
N ARG A 54 45.90 -6.99 34.49
CA ARG A 54 45.88 -7.34 33.05
C ARG A 54 45.77 -6.11 32.12
N ASP A 55 46.28 -6.17 30.89
CA ASP A 55 46.18 -5.03 29.97
C ASP A 55 44.73 -4.72 29.54
N ILE A 56 44.46 -3.46 29.23
CA ILE A 56 43.18 -3.00 28.70
C ILE A 56 43.07 -3.48 27.24
N THR A 57 42.04 -4.24 26.94
CA THR A 57 41.80 -4.68 25.56
C THR A 57 40.91 -3.67 24.83
N ASN A 58 40.98 -3.69 23.50
CA ASN A 58 40.06 -2.90 22.66
C ASN A 58 38.59 -3.25 22.96
N MET A 59 38.30 -4.46 23.40
CA MET A 59 36.96 -4.88 23.80
C MET A 59 36.47 -4.14 25.04
N ASP A 60 37.32 -3.98 26.07
CA ASP A 60 36.95 -3.26 27.30
C ASP A 60 36.64 -1.77 27.02
N LEU A 61 37.37 -1.16 26.08
CA LEU A 61 37.14 0.23 25.65
C LEU A 61 35.82 0.41 24.88
N ILE A 62 35.46 -0.56 24.05
CA ILE A 62 34.21 -0.55 23.27
C ILE A 62 33.02 -0.73 24.20
N GLU A 63 33.07 -1.68 25.14
CA GLU A 63 32.00 -1.89 26.11
C GLU A 63 31.75 -0.64 26.96
N GLU A 64 32.81 0.02 27.43
CA GLU A 64 32.64 1.24 28.21
C GLU A 64 32.05 2.39 27.35
N ARG A 65 32.46 2.52 26.09
CA ARG A 65 31.87 3.49 25.16
C ARG A 65 30.38 3.23 24.95
N ILE A 66 29.98 1.97 24.76
CA ILE A 66 28.57 1.58 24.61
C ILE A 66 27.80 1.90 25.89
N ARG A 67 28.37 1.59 27.05
CA ARG A 67 27.76 1.85 28.36
C ARG A 67 27.58 3.35 28.63
N GLN A 68 28.58 4.17 28.31
CA GLN A 68 28.48 5.62 28.41
C GLN A 68 27.44 6.19 27.43
N SER A 69 27.40 5.67 26.20
CA SER A 69 26.37 6.04 25.23
C SER A 69 24.96 5.66 25.73
N GLN A 70 24.76 4.49 26.34
CA GLN A 70 23.47 4.10 26.91
C GLN A 70 23.06 4.97 28.10
N LYS A 71 23.99 5.31 29.00
CA LYS A 71 23.73 6.25 30.11
C LYS A 71 23.27 7.62 29.59
N SER A 72 23.83 8.10 28.47
CA SER A 72 23.41 9.37 27.86
C SER A 72 21.98 9.35 27.30
N ARG A 73 21.41 8.16 27.05
CA ARG A 73 20.01 7.98 26.60
C ARG A 73 19.01 7.90 27.75
N GLU A 74 19.47 7.77 28.99
CA GLU A 74 18.61 7.72 30.16
C GLU A 74 18.49 9.11 30.79
N LEU A 75 17.29 9.69 30.70
CA LEU A 75 16.96 10.94 31.36
C LEU A 75 16.16 10.62 32.63
N LYS A 76 16.72 10.91 33.80
CA LYS A 76 15.97 10.88 35.06
C LYS A 76 15.18 12.18 35.21
N ILE A 77 13.86 12.10 35.09
CA ILE A 77 12.95 13.21 35.41
C ILE A 77 12.22 12.83 36.71
N GLY A 78 12.56 13.49 37.82
CA GLY A 78 12.04 13.13 39.13
C GLY A 78 12.45 11.71 39.53
N ASP A 79 11.48 10.85 39.83
CA ASP A 79 11.68 9.45 40.26
C ASP A 79 11.58 8.43 39.12
N GLN A 80 11.34 8.88 37.87
CA GLN A 80 11.17 7.99 36.72
C GLN A 80 12.37 8.07 35.77
N ILE A 81 12.89 6.90 35.38
CA ILE A 81 13.94 6.77 34.38
C ILE A 81 13.26 6.68 33.00
N VAL A 82 13.43 7.72 32.18
CA VAL A 82 12.92 7.75 30.80
C VAL A 82 14.07 7.47 29.85
N HIS A 83 13.95 6.43 29.05
CA HIS A 83 14.95 6.06 28.04
C HIS A 83 14.55 6.59 26.66
N TRP A 84 15.49 7.27 25.99
CA TRP A 84 15.32 7.78 24.64
C TRP A 84 15.72 6.72 23.60
N ASN A 85 14.71 6.04 23.03
CA ASN A 85 14.91 5.12 21.90
C ASN A 85 14.85 5.87 20.57
N TYR A 86 15.69 5.47 19.61
CA TYR A 86 15.55 5.96 18.24
C TYR A 86 14.31 5.37 17.58
N ARG A 87 13.67 6.15 16.69
CA ARG A 87 12.48 5.67 15.95
C ARG A 87 12.77 4.38 15.18
N SER A 88 13.96 4.24 14.60
CA SER A 88 14.39 3.03 13.90
C SER A 88 14.40 1.80 14.81
N GLU A 89 14.92 1.92 16.03
CA GLU A 89 14.96 0.82 17.01
C GLU A 89 13.53 0.40 17.43
N ILE A 90 12.61 1.36 17.57
CA ILE A 90 11.19 1.07 17.87
C ILE A 90 10.49 0.39 16.70
N VAL A 91 10.76 0.87 15.48
CA VAL A 91 10.18 0.32 14.24
C VAL A 91 10.68 -1.10 13.99
N ASP A 92 11.95 -1.37 14.29
CA ASP A 92 12.57 -2.69 14.16
C ASP A 92 12.10 -3.64 15.26
N ALA A 93 12.12 -3.22 16.53
CA ALA A 93 11.68 -4.04 17.66
C ALA A 93 10.19 -4.44 17.59
N ARG A 94 9.36 -3.60 16.98
CA ARG A 94 7.92 -3.87 16.78
C ARG A 94 7.61 -4.43 15.39
N ASP A 95 8.63 -4.65 14.57
CA ASP A 95 8.49 -5.24 13.24
C ASP A 95 7.46 -4.48 12.37
N LEU A 96 7.48 -3.14 12.48
CA LEU A 96 6.60 -2.25 11.71
C LEU A 96 7.09 -2.07 10.27
N ASN A 97 8.34 -2.43 9.99
CA ASN A 97 8.93 -2.37 8.64
C ASN A 97 8.77 -3.70 7.91
N LYS A 98 7.56 -4.27 7.91
CA LYS A 98 7.27 -5.50 7.17
C LYS A 98 7.08 -5.22 5.70
N ASP A 99 7.76 -6.00 4.89
CA ASP A 99 7.53 -6.12 3.46
C ASP A 99 6.02 -6.31 3.18
N HIS A 100 5.45 -5.43 2.36
CA HIS A 100 4.02 -5.44 2.03
C HIS A 100 3.62 -6.57 1.07
N ARG A 101 4.40 -7.65 1.00
CA ARG A 101 4.22 -8.79 0.09
C ARG A 101 2.81 -9.38 0.19
N PHE A 102 2.27 -9.51 1.40
CA PHE A 102 0.91 -10.05 1.60
C PHE A 102 -0.18 -9.15 1.02
N ILE A 103 -0.02 -7.83 1.09
CA ILE A 103 -0.96 -6.86 0.49
C ILE A 103 -0.94 -6.98 -1.03
N TRP A 104 0.26 -7.13 -1.61
CA TRP A 104 0.40 -7.35 -3.05
C TRP A 104 -0.20 -8.68 -3.52
N ILE A 105 0.00 -9.75 -2.76
CA ILE A 105 -0.63 -11.05 -3.02
C ILE A 105 -2.16 -10.92 -2.99
N GLY A 106 -2.72 -10.25 -1.97
CA GLY A 106 -4.15 -10.00 -1.90
C GLY A 106 -4.68 -9.21 -3.10
N TYR A 107 -3.98 -8.17 -3.51
CA TYR A 107 -4.31 -7.39 -4.71
C TYR A 107 -4.33 -8.26 -5.98
N PHE A 108 -3.33 -9.12 -6.13
CA PHE A 108 -3.24 -10.04 -7.27
C PHE A 108 -4.44 -10.99 -7.34
N PHE A 109 -4.85 -11.57 -6.21
CA PHE A 109 -6.04 -12.41 -6.16
C PHE A 109 -7.31 -11.63 -6.52
N LEU A 110 -7.45 -10.40 -6.02
CA LEU A 110 -8.59 -9.55 -6.33
C LEU A 110 -8.69 -9.26 -7.84
N ILE A 111 -7.55 -8.99 -8.48
CA ILE A 111 -7.47 -8.79 -9.93
C ILE A 111 -7.89 -10.06 -10.70
N ILE A 112 -7.37 -11.24 -10.31
CA ILE A 112 -7.73 -12.49 -10.98
C ILE A 112 -9.23 -12.79 -10.85
N ILE A 113 -9.79 -12.63 -9.65
CA ILE A 113 -11.22 -12.88 -9.41
C ILE A 113 -12.07 -11.90 -10.21
N GLY A 114 -11.75 -10.60 -10.15
CA GLY A 114 -12.47 -9.57 -10.90
C GLY A 114 -12.40 -9.78 -12.41
N PHE A 115 -11.21 -10.07 -12.93
CA PHE A 115 -11.00 -10.33 -14.36
C PHE A 115 -11.66 -11.63 -14.82
N GLY A 116 -11.56 -12.70 -14.03
CA GLY A 116 -12.22 -13.98 -14.31
C GLY A 116 -13.74 -13.83 -14.41
N ALA A 117 -14.36 -13.15 -13.44
CA ALA A 117 -15.78 -12.85 -13.46
C ALA A 117 -16.18 -12.02 -14.70
N PHE A 118 -15.38 -10.99 -15.03
CA PHE A 118 -15.60 -10.16 -16.21
C PHE A 118 -15.57 -10.95 -17.53
N VAL A 119 -14.59 -11.84 -17.69
CA VAL A 119 -14.47 -12.69 -18.89
C VAL A 119 -15.65 -13.63 -19.03
N VAL A 120 -16.14 -14.23 -17.94
CA VAL A 120 -17.31 -15.12 -17.97
C VAL A 120 -18.55 -14.39 -18.47
N VAL A 121 -18.86 -13.22 -17.89
CA VAL A 121 -20.00 -12.40 -18.31
C VAL A 121 -19.87 -12.02 -19.78
N LYS A 122 -18.67 -11.63 -20.22
CA LYS A 122 -18.45 -11.26 -21.62
C LYS A 122 -18.61 -12.46 -22.57
N SER A 123 -18.12 -13.63 -22.17
CA SER A 123 -18.22 -14.87 -22.93
C SER A 123 -19.68 -15.28 -23.14
N GLN A 124 -20.52 -15.19 -22.10
CA GLN A 124 -21.96 -15.46 -22.19
C GLN A 124 -22.65 -14.58 -23.23
N VAL A 125 -22.36 -13.28 -23.26
CA VAL A 125 -22.95 -12.36 -24.25
C VAL A 125 -22.56 -12.73 -25.68
N VAL A 126 -21.33 -13.19 -25.90
CA VAL A 126 -20.87 -13.62 -27.23
C VAL A 126 -21.51 -14.95 -27.63
N ASN A 127 -21.60 -15.91 -26.72
CA ASN A 127 -22.17 -17.22 -26.99
C ASN A 127 -23.67 -17.14 -27.29
N ASN A 128 -24.43 -16.35 -26.54
CA ASN A 128 -25.86 -16.15 -26.82
C ASN A 128 -26.10 -15.64 -28.25
N ARG A 129 -25.28 -14.70 -28.73
CA ARG A 129 -25.40 -14.20 -30.12
C ARG A 129 -25.07 -15.26 -31.17
N ARG A 130 -24.13 -16.17 -30.87
CA ARG A 130 -23.79 -17.28 -31.76
C ARG A 130 -24.92 -18.31 -31.79
N GLU A 131 -25.48 -18.65 -30.63
CA GLU A 131 -26.60 -19.58 -30.53
C GLU A 131 -27.83 -19.06 -31.26
N ASP A 132 -28.17 -17.78 -31.13
CA ASP A 132 -29.31 -17.18 -31.83
C ASP A 132 -29.14 -17.22 -33.36
N MET A 133 -27.91 -17.07 -33.84
CA MET A 133 -27.60 -17.21 -35.28
C MET A 133 -27.70 -18.66 -35.77
N LEU A 134 -27.26 -19.62 -34.95
CA LEU A 134 -27.39 -21.05 -35.26
C LEU A 134 -28.85 -21.48 -35.30
N LYS A 135 -29.64 -21.11 -34.29
CA LYS A 135 -31.09 -21.37 -34.24
C LYS A 135 -31.81 -20.84 -35.47
N ARG A 136 -31.47 -19.62 -35.91
CA ARG A 136 -32.05 -19.04 -37.15
C ARG A 136 -31.67 -19.82 -38.40
N ARG A 137 -30.45 -20.35 -38.49
CA ARG A 137 -30.01 -21.17 -39.63
C ARG A 137 -30.72 -22.52 -39.65
N GLU A 138 -30.88 -23.15 -38.49
CA GLU A 138 -31.61 -24.41 -38.35
C GLU A 138 -33.09 -24.25 -38.71
N LEU A 139 -33.75 -23.22 -38.20
CA LEU A 139 -35.14 -22.90 -38.56
C LEU A 139 -35.31 -22.63 -40.05
N LYS A 140 -34.38 -21.89 -40.68
CA LYS A 140 -34.40 -21.69 -42.13
C LYS A 140 -34.25 -22.99 -42.90
N LYS A 141 -33.36 -23.88 -42.46
CA LYS A 141 -33.16 -25.20 -43.09
C LYS A 141 -34.43 -26.04 -42.99
N GLN A 142 -35.07 -26.10 -41.82
CA GLN A 142 -36.31 -26.83 -41.60
C GLN A 142 -37.46 -26.29 -42.46
N LEU A 143 -37.60 -24.97 -42.57
CA LEU A 143 -38.61 -24.34 -43.42
C LEU A 143 -38.42 -24.64 -44.90
N LEU A 144 -37.18 -24.58 -45.39
CA LEU A 144 -36.86 -24.91 -46.78
C LEU A 144 -37.19 -26.38 -47.09
N GLU A 145 -36.82 -27.30 -46.20
CA GLU A 145 -37.11 -28.73 -46.36
C GLU A 145 -38.63 -29.01 -46.40
N GLN A 146 -39.42 -28.33 -45.56
CA GLN A 146 -40.87 -28.43 -45.59
C GLN A 146 -41.46 -27.87 -46.90
N GLN A 147 -40.94 -26.75 -47.39
CA GLN A 147 -41.39 -26.16 -48.64
C GLN A 147 -41.10 -27.06 -49.84
N GLU A 148 -39.94 -27.73 -49.87
CA GLU A 148 -39.60 -28.71 -50.92
C GLU A 148 -40.54 -29.91 -50.92
N LYS A 149 -40.90 -30.44 -49.74
CA LYS A 149 -41.89 -31.52 -49.60
C LYS A 149 -43.25 -31.11 -50.17
N LEU A 150 -43.71 -29.90 -49.84
CA LEU A 150 -44.98 -29.37 -50.35
C LEU A 150 -44.98 -29.18 -51.87
N LYS A 151 -43.89 -28.66 -52.45
CA LYS A 151 -43.75 -28.51 -53.90
C LYS A 151 -43.77 -29.86 -54.62
N THR A 152 -43.06 -30.84 -54.06
CA THR A 152 -43.01 -32.21 -54.63
C THR A 152 -44.40 -32.85 -54.61
N ALA A 153 -45.14 -32.72 -53.51
CA ALA A 153 -46.51 -33.21 -53.42
C ALA A 153 -47.44 -32.55 -54.45
N ALA A 154 -47.38 -31.21 -54.56
CA ALA A 154 -48.17 -30.47 -55.56
C ALA A 154 -47.84 -30.88 -57.01
N GLN A 155 -46.56 -31.15 -57.31
CA GLN A 155 -46.16 -31.59 -58.64
C GLN A 155 -46.66 -33.01 -58.96
N VAL A 156 -46.68 -33.91 -57.97
CA VAL A 156 -47.28 -35.24 -58.12
C VAL A 156 -48.78 -35.14 -58.40
N GLU A 157 -49.50 -34.28 -57.68
CA GLU A 157 -50.94 -34.06 -57.93
C GLU A 157 -51.22 -33.54 -59.34
N GLN A 158 -50.42 -32.58 -59.83
CA GLN A 158 -50.56 -32.06 -61.20
C GLN A 158 -50.32 -33.14 -62.26
N ASN A 159 -49.33 -34.02 -62.05
CA ASN A 159 -49.04 -35.13 -62.97
C ASN A 159 -50.14 -36.20 -62.98
N VAL A 160 -50.84 -36.41 -61.85
CA VAL A 160 -51.97 -37.34 -61.77
C VAL A 160 -53.21 -36.78 -62.47
N GLN A 161 -53.43 -35.46 -62.42
CA GLN A 161 -54.56 -34.81 -63.11
C GLN A 161 -54.36 -34.65 -64.63
N ALA A 162 -53.11 -34.73 -65.11
CA ALA A 162 -52.76 -34.59 -66.51
C ALA A 162 -52.77 -35.91 -67.30
N ASN A 163 -52.89 -37.05 -66.63
CA ASN A 163 -53.10 -38.39 -67.21
C ASN A 163 -54.58 -38.79 -67.14
#